data_AF-A0AAV2QQR7-F1
#
_entry.id   AF-A0AAV2QQR7-F1
#
_cell.length_a   1.000
_cell.length_b   1.000
_cell.length_c   1.000
_cell.angle_alpha   90.00
_cell.angle_beta   90.00
_cell.angle_gamma   90.00
#
_symmetry.space_group_name_H-M   'P 1'
#
loop_
_entity.id
_entity.type
_entity.pdbx_description
1 polymer ?
#
loop_
_entity_poly.entity_id
_entity_poly.type
_entity_poly.pdbx_seq_one_letter_code
_entity_poly.pdbx_strand_id
1 'polypeptide(L)'
;TISILCLAHKPSTTSQYQSVWSLFLNFLADRGLTSLDMTEVSCVGIVCDFLAYHSSLGKQYRTIASYRSALRHPILFTCGVDIRSEASDLFMRGLFNFHPPVRSRPMPLWSLASLLDFLCGPTFEPLESASFQALVRKT
;
A
#
# COMPACT_ATOMS: atom_id res chain seq x y z
N THR A 1 -26.26 -1.98 -9.46
CA THR A 1 -25.08 -1.34 -10.11
C THR A 1 -23.83 -1.39 -9.24
N ILE A 2 -23.88 -1.06 -7.95
CA ILE A 2 -22.73 -1.14 -7.02
C ILE A 2 -22.10 -2.55 -6.96
N SER A 3 -22.90 -3.63 -7.04
CA SER A 3 -22.39 -5.02 -6.99
C SER A 3 -21.50 -5.41 -8.17
N ILE A 4 -21.78 -4.92 -9.39
CA ILE A 4 -20.99 -5.25 -10.59
C ILE A 4 -19.67 -4.48 -10.60
N LEU A 5 -19.68 -3.21 -10.16
CA LEU A 5 -18.46 -2.42 -10.04
C LEU A 5 -17.46 -3.05 -9.06
N CYS A 6 -17.95 -3.64 -7.97
CA CYS A 6 -17.11 -4.39 -7.03
C CYS A 6 -16.45 -5.64 -7.64
N LEU A 7 -17.01 -6.20 -8.73
CA LEU A 7 -16.41 -7.33 -9.47
C LEU A 7 -15.26 -6.90 -10.40
N ALA A 8 -15.08 -5.59 -10.63
CA ALA A 8 -13.94 -5.08 -11.41
C ALA A 8 -12.58 -5.32 -10.72
N HIS A 9 -12.60 -5.63 -9.42
CA HIS A 9 -11.40 -5.89 -8.63
C HIS A 9 -11.39 -7.31 -8.08
N LYS A 10 -10.17 -7.86 -7.89
CA LYS A 10 -9.99 -9.12 -7.17
C LYS A 10 -10.47 -8.95 -5.71
N PRO A 11 -10.98 -10.02 -5.06
CA PRO A 11 -11.44 -9.94 -3.67
C PRO A 11 -10.42 -9.35 -2.69
N SER A 12 -9.12 -9.66 -2.88
CA SER A 12 -8.03 -9.10 -2.07
C SER A 12 -7.88 -7.59 -2.22
N THR A 13 -7.98 -7.07 -3.44
CA THR A 13 -7.95 -5.62 -3.72
C THR A 13 -9.16 -4.93 -3.11
N THR A 14 -10.35 -5.52 -3.25
CA THR A 14 -11.58 -4.99 -2.64
C THR A 14 -11.47 -4.92 -1.12
N SER A 15 -10.96 -5.98 -0.48
CA SER A 15 -10.73 -5.99 0.97
C SER A 15 -9.74 -4.91 1.42
N GLN A 16 -8.65 -4.74 0.68
CA GLN A 16 -7.68 -3.68 0.96
C GLN A 16 -8.31 -2.28 0.81
N TYR A 17 -9.09 -2.06 -0.24
CA TYR A 17 -9.73 -0.76 -0.48
C TYR A 17 -10.77 -0.44 0.59
N GLN A 18 -11.56 -1.43 1.01
CA GLN A 18 -12.50 -1.29 2.12
C GLN A 18 -11.79 -0.94 3.43
N SER A 19 -10.65 -1.60 3.73
CA SER A 19 -9.86 -1.26 4.91
C SER A 19 -9.36 0.18 4.89
N VAL A 20 -8.88 0.68 3.75
CA VAL A 20 -8.47 2.08 3.60
C VAL A 20 -9.66 3.02 3.74
N TRP A 21 -10.80 2.66 3.16
CA TRP A 21 -12.02 3.45 3.28
C TRP A 21 -12.46 3.60 4.73
N SER A 22 -12.45 2.53 5.52
CA SER A 22 -12.74 2.60 6.96
C SER A 22 -11.77 3.49 7.73
N LEU A 23 -10.46 3.42 7.41
CA LEU A 23 -9.48 4.32 8.02
C LEU A 23 -9.76 5.78 7.70
N PHE A 24 -10.16 6.07 6.46
CA PHE A 24 -10.50 7.42 6.05
C PHE A 24 -11.77 7.93 6.73
N LEU A 25 -12.81 7.10 6.83
CA LEU A 25 -14.03 7.48 7.58
C LEU A 25 -13.74 7.77 9.05
N ASN A 26 -12.90 6.98 9.70
CA ASN A 26 -12.47 7.25 11.08
C ASN A 26 -11.69 8.56 11.17
N PHE A 27 -10.77 8.81 10.25
CA PHE A 27 -10.02 10.06 10.19
C PHE A 27 -10.93 11.30 10.04
N LEU A 28 -12.00 11.19 9.24
CA LEU A 28 -13.00 12.25 9.11
C LEU A 28 -13.77 12.45 10.42
N ALA A 29 -14.23 11.35 11.03
CA ALA A 29 -14.96 11.38 12.29
C ALA A 29 -14.13 12.01 13.42
N ASP A 30 -12.83 11.70 13.51
CA ASP A 30 -11.89 12.27 14.48
C ASP A 30 -11.73 13.79 14.32
N ARG A 31 -11.98 14.32 13.12
CA ARG A 31 -11.94 15.77 12.82
C ARG A 31 -13.32 16.44 12.85
N GLY A 32 -14.38 15.70 13.22
CA GLY A 32 -15.75 16.20 13.18
C GLY A 32 -16.26 16.51 11.77
N LEU A 33 -15.65 15.93 10.74
CA LEU A 33 -16.03 16.09 9.34
C LEU A 33 -16.93 14.93 8.92
N THR A 34 -17.93 15.24 8.08
CA THR A 34 -18.77 14.24 7.44
C THR A 34 -18.48 14.17 5.94
N SER A 35 -18.96 13.11 5.29
CA SER A 35 -18.85 12.98 3.83
C SER A 35 -19.59 14.09 3.06
N LEU A 36 -20.53 14.78 3.71
CA LEU A 36 -21.29 15.89 3.14
C LEU A 36 -20.49 17.20 3.12
N ASP A 37 -19.46 17.32 3.96
CA ASP A 37 -18.59 18.50 4.04
C ASP A 37 -17.50 18.50 2.96
N MET A 38 -17.38 17.40 2.19
CA MET A 38 -16.41 17.27 1.10
C MET A 38 -16.92 17.93 -0.19
N THR A 39 -16.71 19.25 -0.29
CA THR A 39 -16.80 19.98 -1.57
C THR A 39 -15.58 19.69 -2.46
N GLU A 40 -15.66 19.94 -3.78
CA GLU A 40 -14.55 19.71 -4.73
C GLU A 40 -13.21 20.29 -4.28
N VAL A 41 -13.19 21.57 -3.87
CA VAL A 41 -11.98 22.28 -3.48
C VAL A 41 -11.38 21.70 -2.19
N SER A 42 -12.23 21.39 -1.20
CA SER A 42 -11.78 20.86 0.09
C SER A 42 -11.46 19.36 0.04
N CYS A 43 -12.08 18.60 -0.86
CA CYS A 43 -11.95 17.14 -0.92
C CYS A 43 -10.52 16.71 -1.22
N VAL A 44 -9.86 17.33 -2.20
CA VAL A 44 -8.44 17.05 -2.51
C VAL A 44 -7.54 17.38 -1.32
N GLY A 45 -7.79 18.51 -0.65
CA GLY A 45 -7.06 18.91 0.55
C GLY A 45 -7.20 17.92 1.71
N ILE A 46 -8.43 17.52 2.02
CA ILE A 46 -8.74 16.54 3.07
C ILE A 46 -8.06 15.19 2.80
N VAL A 47 -8.04 14.75 1.53
CA VAL A 47 -7.32 13.53 1.15
C VAL A 47 -5.81 13.71 1.33
N CYS A 48 -5.24 14.83 0.91
CA CYS A 48 -3.81 15.11 1.11
C CYS A 48 -3.45 15.12 2.61
N ASP A 49 -4.29 15.72 3.45
CA ASP A 49 -4.14 15.71 4.91
C ASP A 49 -4.17 14.29 5.49
N PHE A 50 -5.10 13.45 5.04
CA PHE A 50 -5.17 12.05 5.44
C PHE A 50 -3.89 11.28 5.06
N LEU A 51 -3.40 11.49 3.83
CA LEU A 51 -2.16 10.87 3.35
C LEU A 51 -0.93 11.38 4.13
N ALA A 52 -0.88 12.68 4.44
CA ALA A 52 0.16 13.29 5.25
C ALA A 52 0.17 12.73 6.69
N TYR A 53 -1.01 12.61 7.30
CA TYR A 53 -1.18 11.98 8.61
C TYR A 53 -0.60 10.56 8.63
N HIS A 54 -0.99 9.71 7.69
CA HIS A 54 -0.43 8.35 7.64
C HIS A 54 1.06 8.31 7.30
N SER A 55 1.57 9.27 6.53
CA SER A 55 3.02 9.40 6.33
C SER A 55 3.73 9.77 7.63
N SER A 56 3.18 10.66 8.46
CA SER A 56 3.74 11.01 9.77
C SER A 56 3.74 9.83 10.76
N LEU A 57 2.83 8.88 10.59
CA LEU A 57 2.82 7.60 11.32
C LEU A 57 3.87 6.59 10.79
N GLY A 58 4.74 7.01 9.86
CA GLY A 58 5.83 6.18 9.32
C GLY A 58 5.40 5.19 8.24
N LYS A 59 4.21 5.35 7.63
CA LYS A 59 3.83 4.52 6.48
C LYS A 59 4.71 4.86 5.27
N GLN A 60 5.12 3.81 4.55
CA GLN A 60 5.97 3.97 3.37
C GLN A 60 5.20 4.64 2.22
N TYR A 61 5.92 5.36 1.37
CA TYR A 61 5.38 6.02 0.18
C TYR A 61 4.49 5.11 -0.69
N ARG A 62 4.90 3.84 -0.90
CA ARG A 62 4.11 2.88 -1.68
C ARG A 62 2.75 2.59 -1.04
N THR A 63 2.71 2.50 0.29
CA THR A 63 1.46 2.35 1.04
C THR A 63 0.58 3.58 0.89
N ILE A 64 1.15 4.79 1.01
CA ILE A 64 0.42 6.05 0.81
C ILE A 64 -0.15 6.16 -0.62
N ALA A 65 0.64 5.82 -1.64
CA ALA A 65 0.19 5.80 -3.03
C ALA A 65 -0.95 4.77 -3.25
N SER A 66 -0.87 3.63 -2.57
CA SER A 66 -1.96 2.64 -2.56
C SER A 66 -3.21 3.18 -1.87
N TYR A 67 -3.08 3.93 -0.78
CA TYR A 67 -4.21 4.55 -0.09
C TYR A 67 -4.92 5.55 -1.00
N ARG A 68 -4.15 6.44 -1.65
CA ARG A 68 -4.70 7.38 -2.65
C ARG A 68 -5.47 6.65 -3.75
N SER A 69 -4.94 5.54 -4.24
CA SER A 69 -5.59 4.75 -5.29
C SER A 69 -6.89 4.10 -4.80
N ALA A 70 -6.89 3.58 -3.57
CA ALA A 70 -8.07 2.99 -2.93
C ALA A 70 -9.21 3.98 -2.72
N LEU A 71 -8.87 5.24 -2.39
CA LEU A 71 -9.86 6.29 -2.13
C LEU A 71 -10.48 6.89 -3.40
N ARG A 72 -9.82 6.76 -4.56
CA ARG A 72 -10.23 7.44 -5.79
C ARG A 72 -11.66 7.10 -6.20
N HIS A 73 -11.97 5.82 -6.36
CA HIS A 73 -13.28 5.40 -6.84
C HIS A 73 -14.41 5.69 -5.86
N PRO A 74 -14.28 5.35 -4.55
CA PRO A 74 -15.29 5.73 -3.56
C PRO A 74 -15.59 7.22 -3.58
N ILE A 75 -14.56 8.08 -3.53
CA ILE A 75 -14.74 9.54 -3.50
C ILE A 75 -15.34 10.06 -4.80
N LEU A 76 -14.90 9.56 -5.95
CA LEU A 76 -15.47 9.94 -7.24
C LEU A 76 -16.97 9.61 -7.31
N PHE A 77 -17.38 8.46 -6.79
CA PHE A 77 -18.78 8.05 -6.84
C PHE A 77 -19.66 8.74 -5.78
N THR A 78 -19.11 9.09 -4.62
CA THR A 78 -19.89 9.74 -3.55
C THR A 78 -19.93 11.25 -3.69
N CYS A 79 -18.82 11.87 -4.08
CA CYS A 79 -18.64 13.32 -4.10
C CYS A 79 -18.59 13.89 -5.53
N GLY A 80 -18.46 13.06 -6.56
CA GLY A 80 -18.30 13.51 -7.94
C GLY A 80 -16.90 14.03 -8.28
N VAL A 81 -15.95 13.92 -7.35
CA VAL A 81 -14.61 14.55 -7.44
C VAL A 81 -13.55 13.51 -7.78
N ASP A 82 -12.79 13.73 -8.85
CA ASP A 82 -11.57 12.93 -9.07
C ASP A 82 -10.39 13.51 -8.27
N ILE A 83 -9.99 12.79 -7.23
CA ILE A 83 -8.85 13.17 -6.39
C ILE A 83 -7.50 13.07 -7.11
N ARG A 84 -7.44 12.46 -8.30
CA ARG A 84 -6.25 12.55 -9.18
C ARG A 84 -6.25 13.88 -9.95
N SER A 85 -5.98 14.94 -9.22
CA SER A 85 -5.73 16.28 -9.76
C SER A 85 -4.24 16.62 -9.78
N GLU A 86 -3.86 17.67 -10.52
CA GLU A 86 -2.48 18.19 -10.52
C GLU A 86 -1.99 18.50 -9.11
N ALA A 87 -2.84 19.06 -8.25
CA ALA A 87 -2.51 19.34 -6.86
C ALA A 87 -2.18 18.06 -6.07
N SER A 88 -2.95 16.98 -6.27
CA SER A 88 -2.68 15.68 -5.64
C SER A 88 -1.38 15.06 -6.14
N ASP A 89 -1.07 15.18 -7.43
CA ASP A 89 0.16 14.66 -8.01
C ASP A 89 1.39 15.45 -7.55
N LEU A 90 1.29 16.78 -7.44
CA LEU A 90 2.32 17.64 -6.83
C LEU A 90 2.52 17.28 -5.35
N PHE A 91 1.45 17.04 -4.59
CA PHE A 91 1.54 16.58 -3.20
C PHE A 91 2.31 15.25 -3.11
N MET A 92 1.96 14.25 -3.92
CA MET A 92 2.65 12.96 -3.91
C MET A 92 4.13 13.08 -4.30
N ARG A 93 4.46 13.94 -5.28
CA ARG A 93 5.85 14.25 -5.63
C ARG A 93 6.59 14.92 -4.48
N GLY A 94 5.95 15.89 -3.80
CA GLY A 94 6.49 16.52 -2.60
C GLY A 94 6.76 15.51 -1.50
N LEU A 95 5.81 14.59 -1.25
CA LEU A 95 5.95 13.54 -0.25
C LEU A 95 7.12 12.58 -0.57
N PHE A 96 7.28 12.20 -1.83
CA PHE A 96 8.41 11.39 -2.28
C PHE A 96 9.75 12.09 -2.05
N ASN A 97 9.84 13.38 -2.35
CA ASN A 97 11.08 14.14 -2.16
C ASN A 97 11.38 14.37 -0.67
N PHE A 98 10.36 14.58 0.16
CA PHE A 98 10.50 14.80 1.59
C PHE A 98 10.87 13.51 2.34
N HIS A 99 10.28 12.39 1.96
CA HIS A 99 10.60 11.06 2.48
C HIS A 99 10.86 10.06 1.36
N PRO A 100 12.06 10.08 0.76
CA PRO A 100 12.41 9.15 -0.30
C PRO A 100 12.25 7.70 0.21
N PRO A 101 11.61 6.81 -0.57
CA PRO A 101 11.52 5.41 -0.18
C PRO A 101 12.93 4.85 -0.02
N VAL A 102 13.16 4.17 1.11
CA VAL A 102 14.40 3.43 1.31
C VAL A 102 14.54 2.45 0.15
N ARG A 103 15.64 2.57 -0.61
CA ARG A 103 15.94 1.62 -1.69
C ARG A 103 15.96 0.23 -1.08
N SER A 104 15.35 -0.74 -1.77
CA SER A 104 15.48 -2.14 -1.37
C SER A 104 16.95 -2.45 -1.17
N ARG A 105 17.27 -3.13 -0.06
CA ARG A 105 18.64 -3.59 0.16
C ARG A 105 19.10 -4.29 -1.13
N PRO A 106 20.30 -3.99 -1.64
CA PRO A 106 20.81 -4.72 -2.78
C PRO A 106 20.70 -6.21 -2.45
N MET A 107 20.22 -7.00 -3.42
CA MET A 107 20.25 -8.45 -3.30
C MET A 107 21.68 -8.83 -2.90
N PRO A 108 21.86 -9.70 -1.89
CA PRO A 108 23.19 -10.16 -1.57
C PRO A 108 23.82 -10.75 -2.84
N LEU A 109 25.07 -10.38 -3.11
CA LEU A 109 25.85 -10.88 -4.25
C LEU A 109 26.23 -12.34 -3.97
N TRP A 110 25.24 -13.23 -3.91
CA TRP A 110 25.49 -14.65 -3.82
C TRP A 110 25.87 -15.17 -5.19
N SER A 111 26.98 -15.91 -5.23
CA SER A 111 27.28 -16.77 -6.38
C SER A 111 26.20 -17.86 -6.42
N LEU A 112 25.48 -17.94 -7.54
CA LEU A 112 24.50 -19.02 -7.75
C LEU A 112 25.17 -20.38 -7.59
N ALA A 113 26.41 -20.54 -8.06
CA ALA A 113 27.18 -21.77 -7.89
C ALA A 113 27.37 -22.10 -6.40
N SER A 114 27.80 -21.14 -5.58
CA SER A 114 27.99 -21.37 -4.15
C SER A 114 26.68 -21.66 -3.40
N LEU A 115 25.57 -21.05 -3.83
CA LEU A 115 24.25 -21.36 -3.28
C LEU A 115 23.83 -22.80 -3.63
N LEU A 116 24.02 -23.21 -4.89
CA LEU A 116 23.71 -24.56 -5.33
C LEU A 116 24.61 -25.60 -4.66
N ASP A 117 25.91 -25.33 -4.52
CA ASP A 117 26.84 -26.20 -3.77
C ASP A 117 26.39 -26.38 -2.31
N PHE A 118 25.92 -25.30 -1.69
CA PHE A 118 25.38 -25.34 -0.33
C PHE A 118 24.07 -26.16 -0.25
N LEU A 119 23.16 -25.95 -1.20
CA LEU A 119 21.87 -26.68 -1.26
C LEU A 119 22.05 -28.15 -1.64
N CYS A 120 23.07 -28.51 -2.41
CA CYS A 120 23.43 -29.90 -2.70
C CYS A 120 24.35 -30.51 -1.62
N GLY A 121 24.59 -29.78 -0.53
CA GLY A 121 25.39 -30.24 0.58
C GLY A 121 24.67 -31.23 1.49
N PRO A 122 25.40 -31.89 2.42
CA PRO A 122 24.87 -32.94 3.29
C PRO A 122 23.79 -32.47 4.28
N THR A 123 23.58 -31.14 4.40
CA THR A 123 22.50 -30.58 5.22
C THR A 123 21.13 -30.78 4.58
N PHE A 124 21.08 -30.85 3.25
CA PHE A 124 19.84 -30.96 2.49
C PHE A 124 19.79 -32.21 1.62
N GLU A 125 20.88 -32.98 1.48
CA GLU A 125 20.94 -34.21 0.70
C GLU A 125 21.32 -35.45 1.54
N PRO A 126 20.59 -36.59 1.42
CA PRO A 126 19.34 -36.74 0.66
C PRO A 126 18.18 -35.96 1.30
N LEU A 127 17.36 -35.32 0.47
CA LEU A 127 16.25 -34.44 0.92
C LEU A 127 15.32 -35.09 1.95
N GLU A 128 15.10 -36.39 1.82
CA GLU A 128 14.28 -37.21 2.71
C GLU A 128 14.82 -37.27 4.15
N SER A 129 16.13 -37.07 4.32
CA SER A 129 16.82 -37.09 5.61
C SER A 129 17.04 -35.69 6.20
N ALA A 130 16.76 -34.63 5.42
CA ALA A 130 16.96 -33.26 5.85
C ALA A 130 15.95 -32.88 6.95
N SER A 131 16.43 -32.23 8.01
CA SER A 131 15.53 -31.80 9.09
C SER A 131 14.51 -30.75 8.60
N PHE A 132 13.26 -30.88 9.03
CA PHE A 132 12.22 -29.92 8.68
C PHE A 132 12.58 -28.48 9.07
N GLN A 133 13.29 -28.31 10.19
CA GLN A 133 13.75 -27.00 10.66
C GLN A 133 14.74 -26.35 9.68
N ALA A 134 15.60 -27.14 9.02
CA ALA A 134 16.49 -26.64 7.98
C ALA A 134 15.72 -26.23 6.72
N LEU A 135 14.68 -26.97 6.34
CA LEU A 135 13.88 -26.73 5.13
C LEU A 135 12.97 -25.49 5.23
N VAL A 136 12.45 -25.18 6.42
CA VAL A 136 11.52 -24.06 6.63
C VAL A 136 12.23 -22.76 7.02
N ARG A 137 13.54 -22.82 7.25
CA ARG A 137 14.33 -21.64 7.61
C ARG A 137 14.41 -20.67 6.44
N LYS A 138 13.64 -19.59 6.52
CA LYS A 138 13.72 -18.48 5.57
C LYS A 138 15.03 -17.73 5.79
N THR A 139 15.75 -17.49 4.69
CA THR A 139 16.91 -16.60 4.62
C THR A 139 16.49 -15.14 4.56
#